data_AF-A0A1F1UXR3-F1
#
_entry.id   AF-A0A1F1UXR3-F1
#
_cell.length_a   1.000
_cell.length_b   1.000
_cell.length_c   1.000
_cell.angle_alpha   90.00
_cell.angle_beta   90.00
_cell.angle_gamma   90.00
#
_symmetry.space_group_name_H-M   'P 1'
#
loop_
_entity.id
_entity.type
_entity.pdbx_description
1 polymer ?
#
loop_
_entity_poly.entity_id
_entity_poly.type
_entity_poly.pdbx_seq_one_letter_code
_entity_poly.pdbx_strand_id
1 'polypeptide(L)'
;MTGDELVAWLASVFPGMQLSLVDARAVATAELNGANVAVTAGFSGTDMGLVALHDGGPEVVCEVMAVGDVDKQVLAQAVVDVTRELERLGVPGQPGVLLEGLLADAPGTVRHGLLREPEVFAQGTPMVREPRRITLLLELIALTDEEFGIASEQGYPVLERRLRRRGVDVKDWCREEG
;
A
#
# COMPACT_ATOMS: atom_id res chain seq x y z
N MET A 1 10.32 4.70 -17.02
CA MET A 1 9.65 3.42 -17.33
C MET A 1 8.37 3.71 -18.09
N THR A 2 8.09 2.98 -19.16
CA THR A 2 6.80 3.02 -19.88
C THR A 2 5.73 2.23 -19.12
N GLY A 3 4.46 2.37 -19.50
CA GLY A 3 3.37 1.57 -18.91
C GLY A 3 3.57 0.06 -19.09
N ASP A 4 4.04 -0.38 -20.26
CA ASP A 4 4.29 -1.79 -20.55
C ASP A 4 5.45 -2.36 -19.70
N GLU A 5 6.51 -1.57 -19.49
CA GLU A 5 7.63 -1.95 -18.62
C GLU A 5 7.20 -2.05 -17.15
N LEU A 6 6.33 -1.14 -16.69
CA LEU A 6 5.75 -1.19 -15.34
C LEU A 6 4.92 -2.47 -15.16
N VAL A 7 4.03 -2.76 -16.11
CA VAL A 7 3.21 -3.97 -16.11
C VAL A 7 4.08 -5.23 -16.14
N ALA A 8 5.14 -5.24 -16.94
CA ALA A 8 6.08 -6.37 -16.98
C ALA A 8 6.81 -6.57 -15.65
N TRP A 9 7.22 -5.48 -14.99
CA TRP A 9 7.79 -5.56 -13.65
C TRP A 9 6.78 -6.08 -12.62
N LEU A 10 5.57 -5.52 -12.59
CA LEU A 10 4.51 -5.99 -11.69
C LEU A 10 4.19 -7.47 -11.93
N ALA A 11 4.16 -7.94 -13.18
CA ALA A 11 3.96 -9.36 -13.50
C ALA A 11 5.08 -10.27 -12.97
N SER A 12 6.31 -9.74 -12.87
CA SER A 12 7.44 -10.47 -12.28
C SER A 12 7.35 -10.58 -10.76
N VAL A 13 6.73 -9.59 -10.11
CA VAL A 13 6.51 -9.56 -8.65
C VAL A 13 5.25 -10.32 -8.25
N PHE A 14 4.20 -10.24 -9.07
CA PHE A 14 2.89 -10.84 -8.85
C PHE A 14 2.54 -11.79 -10.00
N PRO A 15 3.08 -13.03 -10.01
CA PRO A 15 2.78 -14.01 -11.05
C PRO A 15 1.27 -14.27 -11.17
N GLY A 16 0.77 -14.27 -12.41
CA GLY A 16 -0.64 -14.51 -12.68
C GLY A 16 -1.57 -13.34 -12.39
N MET A 17 -1.02 -12.13 -12.20
CA MET A 17 -1.83 -10.94 -11.98
C MET A 17 -2.82 -10.68 -13.12
N GLN A 18 -3.96 -10.09 -12.76
CA GLN A 18 -5.01 -9.65 -13.68
C GLN A 18 -5.14 -8.13 -13.61
N LEU A 19 -5.02 -7.47 -14.76
CA LEU A 19 -5.23 -6.04 -14.87
C LEU A 19 -6.71 -5.72 -15.05
N SER A 20 -7.16 -4.71 -14.34
CA SER A 20 -8.51 -4.16 -14.45
C SER A 20 -8.50 -2.65 -14.25
N LEU A 21 -9.62 -2.01 -14.55
CA LEU A 21 -9.85 -0.62 -14.20
C LEU A 21 -10.82 -0.58 -13.03
N VAL A 22 -10.39 0.08 -11.96
CA VAL A 22 -11.25 0.46 -10.82
C VAL A 22 -11.30 1.97 -10.82
N ASP A 23 -12.50 2.52 -11.02
CA ASP A 23 -12.69 3.97 -10.97
C ASP A 23 -11.76 4.76 -11.91
N ALA A 24 -11.59 4.23 -13.12
CA ALA A 24 -10.69 4.71 -14.18
C ALA A 24 -9.18 4.69 -13.84
N ARG A 25 -8.77 4.03 -12.74
CA ARG A 25 -7.37 3.74 -12.41
C ARG A 25 -7.04 2.28 -12.69
N ALA A 26 -5.86 2.05 -13.25
CA ALA A 26 -5.37 0.70 -13.50
C ALA A 26 -4.90 0.04 -12.20
N VAL A 27 -5.40 -1.16 -11.95
CA VAL A 27 -5.05 -1.98 -10.78
C VAL A 27 -4.78 -3.41 -11.26
N ALA A 28 -3.68 -3.98 -10.79
CA ALA A 28 -3.39 -5.39 -10.90
C ALA A 28 -3.86 -6.12 -9.64
N THR A 29 -4.55 -7.25 -9.78
CA THR A 29 -4.93 -8.13 -8.67
C THR A 29 -4.30 -9.50 -8.85
N ALA A 30 -3.88 -10.13 -7.76
CA ALA A 30 -3.24 -11.44 -7.79
C ALA A 30 -3.45 -12.18 -6.45
N GLU A 31 -2.78 -13.33 -6.31
CA GLU A 31 -2.58 -14.00 -5.02
C GLU A 31 -1.08 -14.01 -4.70
N LEU A 32 -0.75 -13.75 -3.44
CA LEU A 32 0.61 -13.77 -2.91
C LEU A 32 0.63 -14.51 -1.58
N ASN A 33 1.40 -15.60 -1.50
CA ASN A 33 1.53 -16.43 -0.28
C ASN A 33 0.18 -16.89 0.31
N GLY A 34 -0.83 -17.14 -0.55
CA GLY A 34 -2.16 -17.60 -0.15
C GLY A 34 -3.14 -16.49 0.28
N ALA A 35 -2.73 -15.22 0.23
CA ALA A 35 -3.61 -14.07 0.45
C ALA A 35 -3.89 -13.32 -0.85
N ASN A 36 -5.00 -12.61 -0.90
CA ASN A 36 -5.32 -11.74 -2.04
C ASN A 36 -4.48 -10.48 -1.98
N VAL A 37 -4.09 -9.97 -3.16
CA VAL A 37 -3.36 -8.71 -3.30
C VAL A 37 -3.97 -7.86 -4.40
N ALA A 38 -3.98 -6.55 -4.18
CA ALA A 38 -4.16 -5.55 -5.22
C ALA A 38 -2.98 -4.58 -5.22
N VAL A 39 -2.60 -4.10 -6.39
CA VAL A 39 -1.53 -3.12 -6.57
C VAL A 39 -1.89 -2.15 -7.68
N THR A 40 -1.65 -0.86 -7.49
CA THR A 40 -1.83 0.12 -8.57
C THR A 40 -0.87 -0.16 -9.72
N ALA A 41 -1.27 0.19 -10.94
CA ALA A 41 -0.45 0.06 -12.13
C ALA A 41 -0.36 1.41 -12.85
N GLY A 42 0.34 2.35 -12.24
CA GLY A 42 0.64 3.66 -12.83
C GLY A 42 0.64 4.83 -11.84
N PHE A 43 0.41 4.57 -10.54
CA PHE A 43 0.47 5.62 -9.53
C PHE A 43 1.88 6.22 -9.41
N SER A 44 2.92 5.45 -9.75
CA SER A 44 4.30 5.94 -9.78
C SER A 44 4.55 7.03 -10.83
N GLY A 45 3.57 7.31 -11.70
CA GLY A 45 3.57 8.44 -12.62
C GLY A 45 3.15 9.77 -11.99
N THR A 46 2.54 9.75 -10.81
CA THR A 46 2.12 10.95 -10.08
C THR A 46 3.31 11.53 -9.31
N ASP A 47 3.63 12.81 -9.56
CA ASP A 47 4.63 13.53 -8.79
C ASP A 47 4.05 13.89 -7.41
N MET A 48 4.54 13.20 -6.39
CA MET A 48 4.16 13.42 -5.00
C MET A 48 5.29 14.08 -4.18
N GLY A 49 6.35 14.58 -4.85
CA GLY A 49 7.43 15.34 -4.21
C GLY A 49 8.44 14.52 -3.40
N LEU A 50 8.51 13.20 -3.61
CA LEU A 50 9.48 12.33 -2.95
C LEU A 50 10.87 12.47 -3.58
N VAL A 51 11.78 13.06 -2.82
CA VAL A 51 13.21 13.15 -3.17
C VAL A 51 14.02 12.28 -2.23
N ALA A 52 14.98 11.53 -2.77
CA ALA A 52 15.97 10.85 -1.96
C ALA A 52 16.68 11.84 -1.02
N LEU A 53 17.10 11.39 0.16
CA LEU A 53 17.69 12.20 1.26
C LEU A 53 18.95 13.01 0.90
N HIS A 54 19.42 12.97 -0.34
CA HIS A 54 20.60 13.69 -0.82
C HIS A 54 20.21 14.55 -2.02
N ASP A 55 20.60 15.82 -1.99
CA ASP A 55 20.45 16.74 -3.12
C ASP A 55 21.01 16.11 -4.40
N GLY A 56 20.17 15.96 -5.42
CA GLY A 56 20.53 15.33 -6.71
C GLY A 56 20.43 13.81 -6.75
N GLY A 57 19.89 13.15 -5.71
CA GLY A 57 19.56 11.73 -5.73
C GLY A 57 18.40 11.39 -6.69
N PRO A 58 18.18 10.09 -6.98
CA PRO A 58 17.07 9.68 -7.82
C PRO A 58 15.73 10.03 -7.17
N GLU A 59 14.76 10.37 -8.01
CA GLU A 59 13.35 10.48 -7.62
C GLU A 59 12.88 9.13 -7.07
N VAL A 60 12.08 9.15 -6.01
CA VAL A 60 11.52 7.92 -5.42
C VAL A 60 10.02 7.95 -5.61
N VAL A 61 9.47 6.96 -6.30
CA VAL A 61 8.03 6.84 -6.57
C VAL A 61 7.55 5.45 -6.17
N CYS A 62 6.23 5.28 -6.00
CA CYS A 62 5.68 3.99 -5.59
C CYS A 62 4.45 3.58 -6.41
N GLU A 63 4.22 2.27 -6.45
CA GLU A 63 2.88 1.72 -6.60
C GLU A 63 2.36 1.33 -5.22
N VAL A 64 1.07 1.60 -4.98
CA VAL A 64 0.39 1.26 -3.72
C VAL A 64 -0.13 -0.16 -3.83
N MET A 65 0.14 -0.99 -2.83
CA MET A 65 -0.40 -2.35 -2.72
C MET A 65 -1.19 -2.54 -1.42
N ALA A 66 -2.12 -3.48 -1.42
CA ALA A 66 -2.80 -3.96 -0.22
C ALA A 66 -2.88 -5.48 -0.26
N VAL A 67 -2.69 -6.13 0.89
CA VAL A 67 -2.83 -7.58 1.07
C VAL A 67 -3.89 -7.83 2.14
N GLY A 68 -4.77 -8.80 1.89
CA GLY A 68 -5.81 -9.13 2.86
C GLY A 68 -6.56 -10.41 2.55
N ASP A 69 -7.19 -10.96 3.58
CA ASP A 69 -8.06 -12.13 3.52
C ASP A 69 -9.51 -11.71 3.20
N VAL A 70 -9.64 -10.81 2.23
CA VAL A 70 -10.89 -10.25 1.71
C VAL A 70 -10.91 -10.31 0.18
N ASP A 71 -12.05 -10.02 -0.43
CA ASP A 71 -12.20 -10.05 -1.89
C ASP A 71 -11.20 -9.10 -2.59
N LYS A 72 -10.66 -9.53 -3.74
CA LYS A 72 -9.69 -8.74 -4.54
C LYS A 72 -10.26 -7.39 -4.95
N GLN A 73 -11.57 -7.27 -5.16
CA GLN A 73 -12.23 -6.02 -5.50
C GLN A 73 -12.23 -5.02 -4.33
N VAL A 74 -12.35 -5.50 -3.08
CA VAL A 74 -12.25 -4.65 -1.88
C VAL A 74 -10.83 -4.07 -1.78
N LEU A 75 -9.81 -4.91 -1.97
CA LEU A 75 -8.41 -4.46 -1.99
C LEU A 75 -8.14 -3.49 -3.14
N ALA A 76 -8.68 -3.77 -4.33
CA ALA A 76 -8.50 -2.93 -5.50
C ALA A 76 -9.12 -1.53 -5.33
N GLN A 77 -10.31 -1.46 -4.72
CA GLN A 77 -10.92 -0.19 -4.37
C GLN A 77 -10.09 0.56 -3.32
N ALA A 78 -9.63 -0.13 -2.27
CA ALA A 78 -8.83 0.47 -1.21
C ALA A 78 -7.54 1.11 -1.72
N VAL A 79 -6.77 0.44 -2.60
CA VAL A 79 -5.54 1.03 -3.16
C VAL A 79 -5.84 2.23 -4.06
N VAL A 80 -6.97 2.23 -4.77
CA VAL A 80 -7.43 3.40 -5.54
C VAL A 80 -7.76 4.57 -4.62
N ASP A 81 -8.47 4.30 -3.52
CA ASP A 81 -8.85 5.34 -2.57
C ASP A 81 -7.63 5.93 -1.85
N VAL A 82 -6.58 5.13 -1.58
CA VAL A 82 -5.27 5.66 -1.13
C VAL A 82 -4.77 6.70 -2.11
N THR A 83 -4.70 6.38 -3.40
CA THR A 83 -4.12 7.31 -4.38
C THR A 83 -4.89 8.63 -4.44
N ARG A 84 -6.23 8.57 -4.33
CA ARG A 84 -7.09 9.74 -4.29
C ARG A 84 -6.89 10.57 -3.04
N GLU A 85 -6.77 9.92 -1.87
CA GLU A 85 -6.53 10.64 -0.63
C GLU A 85 -5.17 11.32 -0.61
N LEU A 86 -4.12 10.62 -1.06
CA LEU A 86 -2.79 11.22 -1.17
C LEU A 86 -2.80 12.45 -2.07
N GLU A 87 -3.45 12.36 -3.24
CA GLU A 87 -3.61 13.49 -4.17
C GLU A 87 -4.45 14.62 -3.55
N ARG A 88 -5.54 14.30 -2.86
CA ARG A 88 -6.42 15.27 -2.19
C ARG A 88 -5.70 16.04 -1.08
N LEU A 89 -4.91 15.34 -0.28
CA LEU A 89 -4.12 15.89 0.82
C LEU A 89 -2.85 16.59 0.34
N GLY A 90 -2.38 16.28 -0.87
CA GLY A 90 -1.11 16.78 -1.40
C GLY A 90 0.10 16.26 -0.61
N VAL A 91 0.03 15.04 -0.08
CA VAL A 91 1.09 14.44 0.73
C VAL A 91 1.77 13.27 0.01
N PRO A 92 3.10 13.10 0.15
CA PRO A 92 3.82 11.99 -0.47
C PRO A 92 3.30 10.63 0.01
N GLY A 93 3.19 9.67 -0.91
CA GLY A 93 2.96 8.26 -0.57
C GLY A 93 4.22 7.67 0.07
N GLN A 94 4.32 7.72 1.39
CA GLN A 94 5.49 7.25 2.14
C GLN A 94 5.10 6.47 3.41
N PRO A 95 6.00 5.63 3.96
CA PRO A 95 5.75 4.95 5.22
C PRO A 95 5.43 5.92 6.37
N GLY A 96 4.48 5.54 7.22
CA GLY A 96 4.01 6.31 8.37
C GLY A 96 2.83 7.25 8.07
N VAL A 97 2.39 7.37 6.82
CA VAL A 97 1.20 8.16 6.47
C VAL A 97 -0.07 7.45 6.95
N LEU A 98 -0.85 8.15 7.77
CA LEU A 98 -2.14 7.71 8.30
C LEU A 98 -3.28 8.27 7.45
N LEU A 99 -4.25 7.42 7.13
CA LEU A 99 -5.39 7.73 6.26
C LEU A 99 -6.68 7.45 7.03
N GLU A 100 -7.21 8.49 7.68
CA GLU A 100 -8.39 8.39 8.54
C GLU A 100 -9.65 8.07 7.72
N GLY A 101 -10.43 7.07 8.15
CA GLY A 101 -11.71 6.74 7.51
C GLY A 101 -11.61 6.19 6.08
N LEU A 102 -10.39 5.96 5.59
CA LEU A 102 -10.14 5.46 4.23
C LEU A 102 -10.92 4.17 3.91
N LEU A 103 -11.08 3.32 4.93
CA LEU A 103 -11.67 1.99 4.82
C LEU A 103 -13.05 1.93 5.48
N ALA A 104 -13.81 3.04 5.49
CA ALA A 104 -15.14 3.09 6.10
C ALA A 104 -16.10 2.02 5.56
N ASP A 105 -15.96 1.66 4.28
CA ASP A 105 -16.77 0.65 3.61
C ASP A 105 -16.13 -0.77 3.60
N ALA A 106 -14.99 -0.95 4.26
CA ALA A 106 -14.36 -2.26 4.36
C ALA A 106 -15.18 -3.23 5.23
N PRO A 107 -15.13 -4.54 4.95
CA PRO A 107 -15.78 -5.53 5.81
C PRO A 107 -15.12 -5.54 7.20
N GLY A 108 -15.89 -5.80 8.25
CA GLY A 108 -15.36 -5.98 9.61
C GLY A 108 -15.25 -4.70 10.42
N THR A 109 -14.19 -4.58 11.23
CA THR A 109 -13.97 -3.48 12.18
C THR A 109 -12.89 -2.49 11.75
N VAL A 110 -12.09 -2.82 10.73
CA VAL A 110 -11.07 -1.89 10.23
C VAL A 110 -11.72 -0.71 9.52
N ARG A 111 -11.25 0.51 9.79
CA ARG A 111 -11.81 1.76 9.25
C ARG A 111 -10.77 2.69 8.66
N HIS A 112 -9.50 2.52 9.04
CA HIS A 112 -8.43 3.44 8.71
C HIS A 112 -7.31 2.75 7.92
N GLY A 113 -6.51 3.55 7.22
CA GLY A 113 -5.31 3.09 6.53
C GLY A 113 -4.03 3.59 7.19
N LEU A 114 -2.97 2.79 7.05
CA LEU A 114 -1.60 3.21 7.31
C LEU A 114 -0.72 2.71 6.17
N LEU A 115 0.12 3.60 5.64
CA LEU A 115 1.11 3.24 4.63
C LEU A 115 2.42 2.81 5.30
N ARG A 116 3.00 1.71 4.83
CA ARG A 116 4.28 1.19 5.32
C ARG A 116 5.08 0.50 4.23
N GLU A 117 6.32 0.16 4.55
CA GLU A 117 7.10 -0.76 3.73
C GLU A 117 6.44 -2.16 3.74
N PRO A 118 6.26 -2.82 2.57
CA PRO A 118 5.68 -4.17 2.52
C PRO A 118 6.53 -5.21 3.24
N GLU A 119 5.93 -5.93 4.19
CA GLU A 119 6.61 -7.00 4.95
C GLU A 119 6.38 -8.40 4.37
N VAL A 120 5.50 -8.53 3.36
CA VAL A 120 5.12 -9.82 2.75
C VAL A 120 6.23 -10.46 1.90
N PHE A 121 7.31 -9.71 1.59
CA PHE A 121 8.42 -10.17 0.76
C PHE A 121 9.65 -10.52 1.61
N ALA A 122 10.08 -11.79 1.55
CA ALA A 122 11.21 -12.27 2.35
C ALA A 122 12.57 -11.63 2.01
N GLN A 123 12.72 -11.10 0.79
CA GLN A 123 13.97 -10.48 0.31
C GLN A 123 13.95 -8.94 0.42
N GLY A 124 12.97 -8.39 1.15
CA GLY A 124 12.71 -6.95 1.21
C GLY A 124 11.85 -6.47 0.04
N THR A 125 11.55 -5.18 0.06
CA THR A 125 10.62 -4.54 -0.89
C THR A 125 11.12 -4.63 -2.33
N PRO A 126 10.33 -5.22 -3.24
CA PRO A 126 10.62 -5.19 -4.67
C PRO A 126 10.77 -3.75 -5.18
N MET A 127 11.80 -3.51 -5.98
CA MET A 127 12.07 -2.21 -6.60
C MET A 127 12.65 -2.34 -8.01
N VAL A 128 12.38 -1.34 -8.84
CA VAL A 128 13.07 -1.09 -10.12
C VAL A 128 13.93 0.15 -9.98
N ARG A 129 15.18 0.05 -10.42
CA ARG A 129 16.11 1.17 -10.48
C ARG A 129 16.32 1.61 -11.91
N GLU A 130 16.00 2.86 -12.17
CA GLU A 130 16.30 3.58 -13.40
C GLU A 130 17.37 4.65 -13.09
N PRO A 131 18.07 5.20 -14.10
CA PRO A 131 19.17 6.14 -13.86
C PRO A 131 18.83 7.36 -12.99
N ARG A 132 17.56 7.81 -12.97
CA ARG A 132 17.10 8.99 -12.21
C ARG A 132 15.90 8.72 -11.33
N ARG A 133 15.43 7.48 -11.26
CA ARG A 133 14.17 7.12 -10.59
C ARG A 133 14.25 5.75 -9.96
N ILE A 134 13.69 5.59 -8.78
CA ILE A 134 13.47 4.31 -8.12
C ILE A 134 11.96 4.14 -7.97
N THR A 135 11.42 3.06 -8.52
CA THR A 135 10.02 2.67 -8.30
C THR A 135 9.99 1.52 -7.31
N LEU A 136 9.20 1.63 -6.25
CA LEU A 136 9.06 0.63 -5.19
C LEU A 136 7.59 0.37 -4.87
N LEU A 137 7.32 -0.61 -4.00
CA LEU A 137 5.99 -0.90 -3.49
C LEU A 137 5.76 -0.23 -2.12
N LEU A 138 4.55 0.28 -1.90
CA LEU A 138 4.12 0.83 -0.62
C LEU A 138 2.85 0.11 -0.18
N GLU A 139 2.88 -0.53 0.99
CA GLU A 139 1.77 -1.32 1.50
C GLU A 139 0.80 -0.45 2.30
N LEU A 140 -0.49 -0.52 1.94
CA LEU A 140 -1.60 -0.15 2.80
C LEU A 140 -1.90 -1.32 3.74
N ILE A 141 -1.82 -1.07 5.05
CA ILE A 141 -2.43 -1.93 6.06
C ILE A 141 -3.69 -1.27 6.61
N ALA A 142 -4.72 -2.10 6.82
CA ALA A 142 -5.97 -1.69 7.43
C ALA A 142 -5.82 -1.63 8.95
N LEU A 143 -6.38 -0.60 9.59
CA LEU A 143 -6.35 -0.39 11.04
C LEU A 143 -7.76 -0.26 11.61
N THR A 144 -7.97 -0.80 12.81
CA THR A 144 -9.15 -0.50 13.65
C THR A 144 -9.05 0.90 14.25
N ASP A 145 -10.15 1.40 14.85
CA ASP A 145 -10.17 2.70 15.52
C ASP A 145 -9.12 2.77 16.66
N GLU A 146 -8.97 1.71 17.46
CA GLU A 146 -7.96 1.65 18.52
C GLU A 146 -6.53 1.69 17.95
N GLU A 147 -6.25 0.90 16.92
CA GLU A 147 -4.93 0.85 16.29
C GLU A 147 -4.55 2.19 15.65
N PHE A 148 -5.51 2.85 15.00
CA PHE A 148 -5.35 4.19 14.46
C PHE A 148 -5.10 5.23 15.56
N GLY A 149 -5.84 5.17 16.68
CA GLY A 149 -5.61 6.02 17.85
C GLY A 149 -4.17 5.89 18.37
N ILE A 150 -3.66 4.67 18.49
CA ILE A 150 -2.28 4.43 18.93
C ILE A 150 -1.28 4.98 17.92
N ALA A 151 -1.48 4.75 16.62
CA ALA A 151 -0.56 5.24 15.60
C ALA A 151 -0.55 6.77 15.51
N SER A 152 -1.71 7.41 15.64
CA SER A 152 -1.84 8.87 15.58
C SER A 152 -1.27 9.56 16.82
N GLU A 153 -1.44 8.99 18.01
CA GLU A 153 -0.93 9.57 19.26
C GLU A 153 0.53 9.23 19.54
N GLN A 154 0.97 8.02 19.19
CA GLN A 154 2.26 7.46 19.63
C GLN A 154 3.19 7.07 18.47
N GLY A 155 2.71 7.14 17.22
CA GLY A 155 3.47 6.86 16.02
C GLY A 155 3.52 5.38 15.62
N TYR A 156 3.80 5.14 14.34
CA TYR A 156 3.89 3.80 13.75
C TYR A 156 4.81 2.82 14.51
N PRO A 157 6.03 3.19 14.96
CA PRO A 157 6.91 2.26 15.68
C PRO A 157 6.33 1.75 17.02
N VAL A 158 5.40 2.48 17.63
CA VAL A 158 4.70 2.01 18.84
C VAL A 158 3.60 1.03 18.46
N LEU A 159 2.79 1.35 17.46
CA LEU A 159 1.76 0.46 16.92
C LEU A 159 2.38 -0.88 16.46
N GLU A 160 3.42 -0.84 15.64
CA GLU A 160 4.08 -2.03 15.09
C GLU A 160 4.57 -2.98 16.19
N ARG A 161 5.19 -2.44 17.25
CA ARG A 161 5.60 -3.23 18.42
C ARG A 161 4.41 -3.88 19.12
N ARG A 162 3.26 -3.21 19.19
CA ARG A 162 2.05 -3.75 19.81
C ARG A 162 1.41 -4.84 18.96
N LEU A 163 1.23 -4.60 17.66
CA LEU A 163 0.72 -5.59 16.70
C LEU A 163 1.54 -6.88 16.76
N ARG A 164 2.87 -6.75 16.71
CA ARG A 164 3.79 -7.89 16.80
C ARG A 164 3.67 -8.64 18.13
N ARG A 165 3.62 -7.93 19.27
CA ARG A 165 3.51 -8.56 20.60
C ARG A 165 2.21 -9.33 20.76
N ARG A 166 1.14 -8.87 20.14
CA ARG A 166 -0.19 -9.47 20.19
C ARG A 166 -0.41 -10.56 19.14
N GLY A 167 0.51 -10.69 18.17
CA GLY A 167 0.34 -11.62 17.06
C GLY A 167 -0.84 -11.25 16.16
N VAL A 168 -1.13 -9.95 16.00
CA VAL A 168 -2.21 -9.49 15.14
C VAL A 168 -1.87 -9.79 13.68
N ASP A 169 -2.77 -10.45 12.98
CA ASP A 169 -2.70 -10.59 11.53
C ASP A 169 -3.34 -9.37 10.88
N VAL A 170 -2.52 -8.48 10.31
CA VAL A 170 -3.00 -7.26 9.64
C VAL A 170 -3.71 -7.54 8.32
N LYS A 171 -3.58 -8.77 7.77
CA LYS A 171 -4.30 -9.21 6.57
C LYS A 171 -5.75 -9.59 6.90
N ASP A 172 -6.05 -9.91 8.15
CA ASP A 172 -7.42 -10.14 8.59
C ASP A 172 -8.12 -8.79 8.78
N TRP A 173 -8.81 -8.33 7.73
CA TRP A 173 -9.58 -7.09 7.78
C TRP A 173 -10.92 -7.28 8.52
N CYS A 174 -11.31 -8.53 8.77
CA CYS A 174 -12.49 -8.89 9.54
C CYS A 174 -12.20 -9.07 11.04
N ARG A 175 -10.95 -8.87 11.48
CA ARG A 175 -10.55 -9.00 12.88
C ARG A 175 -11.41 -8.12 13.80
N GLU A 176 -11.57 -8.54 15.04
CA GLU A 176 -12.29 -7.78 16.06
C GLU A 176 -11.48 -6.54 16.49
N GLU A 177 -12.18 -5.54 17.04
CA GLU A 177 -11.52 -4.50 17.83
C GLU A 177 -10.78 -5.16 18.99
N GLY A 178 -9.47 -4.92 19.06
CA GLY A 178 -8.59 -5.58 20.02
C GLY A 178 -7.90 -4.60 20.94
#